data_AF-A0A954Y4K6-F1
#
_entry.id   AF-A0A954Y4K6-F1
#
_cell.length_a   1.000
_cell.length_b   1.000
_cell.length_c   1.000
_cell.angle_alpha   90.00
_cell.angle_beta   90.00
_cell.angle_gamma   90.00
#
_symmetry.space_group_name_H-M   'P 1'
#
loop_
_entity.id
_entity.type
_entity.pdbx_description
1 polymer ?
#
loop_
_entity_poly.entity_id
_entity_poly.type
_entity_poly.pdbx_seq_one_letter_code
_entity_poly.pdbx_strand_id
1 'polypeptide(L)'
;MQAGNTNLTPSFTNELQKATGPKGRYAFISLGCPKNTVDSERMLGLLAADGYELTTEAIGSDFIVVNTCGFIEPARVESMAAIDEALA
;
A
#
# COMPACT_ATOMS: atom_id res chain seq x y z
N MET A 1 51.59 -25.59 14.55
CA MET A 1 51.15 -24.23 14.19
C MET A 1 49.75 -24.35 13.60
N GLN A 2 48.71 -24.29 14.43
CA GLN A 2 47.32 -24.38 13.97
C GLN A 2 46.85 -22.97 13.59
N ALA A 3 46.41 -22.81 12.34
CA ALA A 3 45.71 -21.62 11.91
C ALA A 3 44.32 -21.61 12.58
N GLY A 4 44.10 -20.63 13.45
CA GLY A 4 42.80 -20.39 14.07
C GLY A 4 41.82 -19.88 13.01
N ASN A 5 40.94 -20.76 12.56
CA ASN A 5 39.82 -20.39 11.72
C ASN A 5 38.77 -19.75 12.64
N THR A 6 38.76 -18.42 12.73
CA THR A 6 37.71 -17.67 13.43
C THR A 6 36.41 -17.86 12.64
N ASN A 7 35.62 -18.84 13.06
CA ASN A 7 34.21 -18.97 12.69
C ASN A 7 33.49 -17.68 13.09
N LEU A 8 33.38 -16.76 12.15
CA LEU A 8 32.38 -15.70 12.17
C LEU A 8 31.02 -16.41 12.10
N THR A 9 30.31 -16.36 13.21
CA THR A 9 28.95 -16.88 13.39
C THR A 9 28.02 -16.41 12.26
N PRO A 10 27.31 -17.32 11.57
CA PRO A 10 26.29 -16.95 10.60
C PRO A 10 24.97 -16.69 11.35
N SER A 11 24.87 -15.58 12.08
CA SER A 11 23.63 -15.23 12.80
C SER A 11 23.05 -13.86 12.42
N PHE A 12 23.63 -13.14 11.47
CA PHE A 12 23.09 -11.86 11.00
C PHE A 12 22.45 -11.92 9.60
N THR A 13 22.61 -13.03 8.89
CA THR A 13 22.10 -13.16 7.51
C THR A 13 20.65 -13.65 7.44
N ASN A 14 20.09 -14.15 8.54
CA ASN A 14 18.79 -14.84 8.53
C ASN A 14 17.58 -13.93 8.84
N GLU A 15 17.79 -12.67 9.25
CA GLU A 15 16.71 -11.70 9.48
C GLU A 15 16.39 -10.86 8.23
N LEU A 16 17.32 -10.77 7.27
CA LEU A 16 17.11 -10.09 5.98
C LEU A 16 16.34 -10.93 4.96
N GLN A 17 15.90 -12.14 5.35
CA GLN A 17 15.08 -13.05 4.54
C GLN A 17 13.58 -13.01 4.88
N LYS A 18 13.10 -11.93 5.51
CA LYS A 18 11.68 -11.82 5.86
C LYS A 18 10.88 -11.12 4.75
N ALA A 19 10.14 -11.95 4.01
CA ALA A 19 9.14 -11.72 2.96
C ALA A 19 9.64 -11.61 1.50
N THR A 20 9.55 -12.71 0.76
CA THR A 20 9.75 -12.78 -0.71
C THR A 20 8.46 -12.48 -1.48
N GLY A 21 7.71 -11.44 -1.11
CA GLY A 21 6.46 -11.06 -1.74
C GLY A 21 5.90 -9.73 -1.21
N PRO A 22 4.90 -9.13 -1.91
CA PRO A 22 4.26 -7.91 -1.45
C PRO A 22 3.60 -8.11 -0.08
N LYS A 23 3.59 -7.07 0.76
CA LYS A 23 2.94 -7.08 2.09
C LYS A 23 1.42 -7.27 2.00
N GLY A 24 0.83 -6.90 0.88
CA GLY A 24 -0.58 -6.99 0.57
C GLY A 24 -0.90 -6.25 -0.73
N ARG A 25 -2.10 -6.47 -1.26
CA ARG A 25 -2.65 -5.81 -2.44
C ARG A 25 -3.68 -4.78 -2.03
N TYR A 26 -3.66 -3.60 -2.63
CA TYR A 26 -4.65 -2.56 -2.34
C TYR A 26 -5.24 -1.98 -3.61
N ALA A 27 -6.52 -1.59 -3.54
CA ALA A 27 -7.14 -0.76 -4.58
C ALA A 27 -7.21 0.70 -4.12
N PHE A 28 -7.23 1.62 -5.09
CA PHE A 28 -7.19 3.05 -4.81
C PHE A 28 -8.21 3.79 -5.66
N ILE A 29 -9.06 4.59 -5.02
CA ILE A 29 -10.09 5.40 -5.64
C ILE A 29 -9.84 6.86 -5.25
N SER A 30 -9.55 7.72 -6.22
CA SER A 30 -9.33 9.16 -6.01
C SER A 30 -10.51 9.94 -6.57
N LEU A 31 -11.19 10.71 -5.71
CA LEU A 31 -12.38 11.49 -6.04
C LEU A 31 -12.18 12.97 -5.68
N GLY A 32 -13.08 13.82 -6.15
CA GLY A 32 -13.08 15.25 -5.85
C GLY A 32 -12.21 16.07 -6.82
N CYS A 33 -11.24 16.81 -6.29
CA CYS A 33 -10.53 17.86 -7.03
C CYS A 33 -9.06 17.51 -7.33
N PRO A 34 -8.35 18.29 -8.16
CA PRO A 34 -6.95 18.02 -8.51
C PRO A 34 -5.98 17.92 -7.32
N LYS A 35 -6.33 18.53 -6.17
CA LYS A 35 -5.56 18.37 -4.93
C LYS A 35 -5.54 16.91 -4.47
N ASN A 36 -6.66 16.22 -4.58
CA ASN A 36 -6.75 14.81 -4.22
C ASN A 36 -5.90 13.95 -5.14
N THR A 37 -5.78 14.29 -6.43
CA THR A 37 -4.87 13.58 -7.35
C THR A 37 -3.41 13.69 -6.90
N VAL A 38 -2.95 14.90 -6.56
CA VAL A 38 -1.57 15.12 -6.07
C VAL A 38 -1.32 14.41 -4.74
N ASP A 39 -2.30 14.46 -3.82
CA ASP A 39 -2.20 13.74 -2.54
C ASP A 39 -2.19 12.21 -2.76
N SER A 40 -2.93 11.71 -3.76
CA SER A 40 -2.97 10.30 -4.17
C SER A 40 -1.62 9.80 -4.70
N GLU A 41 -0.93 10.56 -5.56
CA GLU A 41 0.41 10.19 -6.05
C GLU A 41 1.39 9.97 -4.90
N ARG A 42 1.33 10.84 -3.88
CA ARG A 42 2.16 10.69 -2.67
C ARG A 42 1.81 9.42 -1.89
N MET A 43 0.51 9.13 -1.70
CA MET A 43 0.06 7.92 -1.00
C MET A 43 0.47 6.64 -1.75
N LEU A 44 0.31 6.61 -3.06
CA LEU A 44 0.73 5.49 -3.92
C LEU A 44 2.24 5.23 -3.79
N GLY A 45 3.06 6.29 -3.81
CA GLY A 45 4.50 6.18 -3.63
C GLY A 45 4.89 5.63 -2.25
N LEU A 46 4.23 6.07 -1.19
CA LEU A 46 4.48 5.57 0.18
C LEU A 46 4.11 4.10 0.34
N LEU A 47 2.96 3.68 -0.19
CA LEU A 47 2.51 2.28 -0.15
C LEU A 47 3.43 1.36 -0.95
N ALA A 48 3.86 1.80 -2.14
CA ALA A 48 4.82 1.07 -2.96
C ALA A 48 6.18 0.93 -2.24
N ALA A 49 6.68 2.01 -1.64
CA ALA A 49 7.93 2.00 -0.88
C ALA A 49 7.86 1.11 0.38
N ASP A 50 6.68 0.99 0.99
CA ASP A 50 6.46 0.07 2.11
C ASP A 50 6.25 -1.39 1.67
N GLY A 51 6.16 -1.66 0.36
CA GLY A 51 6.07 -3.00 -0.20
C GLY A 51 4.65 -3.53 -0.46
N TYR A 52 3.66 -2.64 -0.53
CA TYR A 52 2.31 -3.00 -1.00
C TYR A 52 2.21 -2.95 -2.52
N GLU A 53 1.34 -3.77 -3.08
CA GLU A 53 1.07 -3.85 -4.52
C GLU A 53 -0.27 -3.20 -4.86
N LEU A 54 -0.27 -2.28 -5.83
CA LEU A 54 -1.50 -1.69 -6.34
C LEU A 54 -2.23 -2.68 -7.25
N THR A 55 -3.53 -2.85 -7.06
CA THR A 55 -4.41 -3.58 -7.97
C THR A 55 -5.47 -2.69 -8.58
N THR A 56 -5.88 -3.03 -9.81
CA THR A 56 -6.97 -2.36 -10.55
C THR A 56 -8.34 -2.87 -10.15
N GLU A 57 -8.43 -3.99 -9.42
CA GLU A 57 -9.69 -4.58 -8.99
C GLU A 57 -9.86 -4.38 -7.48
N ALA A 58 -11.01 -3.81 -7.08
CA ALA A 58 -11.40 -3.73 -5.67
C ALA A 58 -11.58 -5.14 -5.07
N ILE A 59 -12.18 -6.04 -5.85
CA ILE A 59 -12.38 -7.44 -5.47
C ILE A 59 -11.01 -8.15 -5.42
N GLY A 60 -10.73 -8.77 -4.27
CA GLY A 60 -9.46 -9.46 -4.04
C GLY A 60 -8.30 -8.54 -3.65
N SER A 61 -8.56 -7.27 -3.35
CA SER A 61 -7.65 -6.42 -2.58
C SER A 61 -7.80 -6.71 -1.07
N ASP A 62 -6.73 -6.53 -0.31
CA ASP A 62 -6.75 -6.64 1.15
C ASP A 62 -7.41 -5.42 1.80
N PHE A 63 -7.30 -4.26 1.15
CA PHE A 63 -7.97 -3.02 1.53
C PHE A 63 -8.14 -2.07 0.35
N ILE A 64 -9.05 -1.12 0.51
CA ILE A 64 -9.37 -0.08 -0.47
C ILE A 64 -9.13 1.28 0.17
N VAL A 65 -8.47 2.18 -0.55
CA VAL A 65 -8.32 3.58 -0.14
C VAL A 65 -9.23 4.46 -0.99
N VAL A 66 -10.19 5.14 -0.35
CA VAL A 66 -11.04 6.14 -1.00
C VAL A 66 -10.57 7.54 -0.57
N ASN A 67 -9.88 8.24 -1.46
CA ASN A 67 -9.38 9.59 -1.22
C ASN A 67 -10.36 10.64 -1.78
N THR A 68 -11.09 11.34 -0.92
CA THR A 68 -12.09 12.35 -1.33
C THR A 68 -11.93 13.67 -0.55
N CYS A 69 -12.69 14.68 -0.95
CA CYS A 69 -12.77 15.96 -0.26
C CYS A 69 -13.87 15.94 0.80
N GLY A 70 -13.53 16.18 2.07
CA GLY A 70 -14.50 16.12 3.18
C GLY A 70 -15.46 17.31 3.30
N PHE A 71 -15.29 18.37 2.50
CA PHE A 71 -16.09 19.60 2.61
C PHE A 71 -16.86 19.96 1.33
N ILE A 72 -16.58 19.31 0.21
CA ILE A 72 -17.30 19.50 -1.05
C ILE A 72 -18.44 18.49 -1.09
N GLU A 73 -19.69 18.95 -1.11
CA GLU A 73 -20.87 18.08 -1.05
C GLU A 73 -20.91 17.03 -2.18
N PRO A 74 -20.69 17.39 -3.47
CA PRO A 74 -20.60 16.39 -4.53
C PRO A 74 -19.57 15.28 -4.25
N ALA A 75 -18.38 15.65 -3.76
CA ALA A 75 -17.31 14.70 -3.48
C ALA A 75 -17.67 13.75 -2.32
N ARG A 76 -18.46 14.21 -1.36
CA ARG A 76 -18.99 13.37 -0.28
C ARG A 76 -20.00 12.35 -0.82
N VAL A 77 -20.94 12.78 -1.67
CA VAL A 77 -21.92 11.88 -2.30
C VAL A 77 -21.22 10.83 -3.15
N GLU A 78 -20.29 11.23 -4.02
CA GLU A 78 -19.48 10.32 -4.84
C GLU A 78 -18.71 9.30 -3.98
N SER A 79 -18.13 9.75 -2.85
CA SER A 79 -17.39 8.85 -1.98
C SER A 79 -18.26 7.79 -1.30
N MET A 80 -19.49 8.14 -0.92
CA MET A 80 -20.42 7.16 -0.34
C MET A 80 -20.83 6.13 -1.39
N ALA A 81 -21.11 6.55 -2.62
CA ALA A 81 -21.42 5.63 -3.71
C ALA A 81 -20.25 4.67 -4.00
N ALA A 82 -19.00 5.16 -3.99
CA ALA A 82 -17.83 4.32 -4.17
C ALA A 82 -17.64 3.30 -3.02
N ILE A 83 -17.98 3.68 -1.78
CA ILE A 83 -17.96 2.76 -0.64
C ILE A 83 -19.05 1.69 -0.79
N ASP A 84 -20.26 2.07 -1.18
CA ASP A 84 -21.36 1.13 -1.40
C ASP A 84 -21.03 0.12 -2.53
N GLU A 85 -20.42 0.59 -3.62
CA GLU A 85 -19.96 -0.28 -4.73
C GLU A 85 -18.87 -1.25 -4.27
N ALA A 86 -17.96 -0.82 -3.39
CA ALA A 86 -16.91 -1.66 -2.85
C ALA A 86 -17.40 -2.75 -1.87
N LEU A 87 -18.60 -2.58 -1.30
CA LEU A 87 -19.22 -3.53 -0.37
C LEU A 87 -20.16 -4.53 -1.04
N ALA A 88 -20.53 -4.29 -2.30
CA ALA A 88 -21.43 -5.14 -3.09
C ALA A 88 -20.72 -6.37 -3.65
#